data_AF-A0A2U2PAR3-F1
#
_entry.id   AF-A0A2U2PAR3-F1
#
_cell.length_a   1.000
_cell.length_b   1.000
_cell.length_c   1.000
_cell.angle_alpha   90.00
_cell.angle_beta   90.00
_cell.angle_gamma   90.00
#
_symmetry.space_group_name_H-M   'P 1'
#
loop_
_entity.id
_entity.type
_entity.pdbx_description
1 polymer ?
#
loop_
_entity_poly.entity_id
_entity_poly.type
_entity_poly.pdbx_seq_one_letter_code
_entity_poly.pdbx_strand_id
1 'polypeptide(L)' 'MHERLEAHFENRVYYFYLESQSDDEIFIRMYKTPYLFIKHNKTWINATSNKMAMADGLIEAVVKAISEAS' A
#
# COMPACT_ATOMS: atom_id res chain seq x y z
N MET A 1 1.20 -18.16 1.00
CA MET A 1 -0.04 -17.54 1.52
C MET A 1 0.24 -16.06 1.61
N HIS A 2 -0.59 -15.19 1.02
CA HIS A 2 -0.43 -13.75 1.23
C HIS A 2 -0.97 -13.44 2.62
N GLU A 3 -0.12 -12.92 3.50
CA GLU A 3 -0.51 -12.52 4.84
C GLU A 3 -1.46 -11.31 4.75
N ARG A 4 -2.50 -11.31 5.57
CA ARG A 4 -3.44 -10.18 5.67
C ARG A 4 -2.85 -9.16 6.63
N LEU A 5 -2.52 -7.99 6.11
CA LEU A 5 -2.02 -6.85 6.87
C LEU A 5 -3.14 -5.84 7.10
N GLU A 6 -2.92 -4.94 8.06
CA GLU A 6 -3.81 -3.84 8.38
C GLU A 6 -3.07 -2.50 8.43
N ALA A 7 -3.66 -1.48 7.81
CA ALA A 7 -3.18 -0.11 7.85
C ALA A 7 -4.19 0.75 8.62
N HIS A 8 -3.69 1.56 9.54
CA HIS A 8 -4.49 2.48 10.34
C HIS A 8 -4.37 3.87 9.76
N PHE A 9 -5.47 4.42 9.25
CA PHE A 9 -5.50 5.76 8.67
C PHE A 9 -6.77 6.50 9.11
N GLU A 10 -6.59 7.71 9.63
CA GLU A 10 -7.62 8.46 10.34
C GLU A 10 -8.28 7.60 11.44
N ASN A 11 -9.60 7.44 11.40
CA ASN A 11 -10.38 6.63 12.34
C ASN A 11 -10.81 5.28 11.73
N ARG A 12 -10.06 4.75 10.76
CA ARG A 12 -10.41 3.52 10.03
C ARG A 12 -9.23 2.55 9.95
N VAL A 13 -9.58 1.27 9.94
CA VAL A 13 -8.66 0.16 9.69
C VAL A 13 -8.89 -0.35 8.28
N TYR A 14 -7.82 -0.44 7.49
CA TYR A 14 -7.83 -0.90 6.11
C TYR A 14 -7.09 -2.23 6.01
N TYR A 15 -7.79 -3.29 5.63
CA TYR A 15 -7.18 -4.61 5.44
C TYR A 15 -6.72 -4.80 4.00
N PHE A 16 -5.49 -5.30 3.83
CA PHE A 16 -4.90 -5.55 2.52
C PHE A 16 -3.99 -6.78 2.55
N TYR A 17 -3.58 -7.21 1.37
CA TYR A 17 -2.58 -8.25 1.17
C TYR A 17 -1.40 -7.65 0.42
N LEU A 18 -0.18 -7.91 0.91
CA LEU A 18 1.02 -7.64 0.13
C LEU A 18 1.16 -8.72 -0.94
N GLU A 19 1.26 -8.32 -2.20
CA GLU A 19 1.37 -9.25 -3.34
C GLU A 19 2.82 -9.29 -3.84
N SER A 20 3.49 -8.14 -3.94
CA SER A 20 4.94 -8.06 -4.18
C SER A 20 5.52 -6.74 -3.68
N GLN A 21 6.84 -6.73 -3.42
CA GLN A 21 7.59 -5.55 -3.03
C GLN A 21 8.99 -5.60 -3.67
N SER A 22 9.45 -4.43 -4.14
CA SER A 22 10.82 -4.15 -4.55
C SER A 22 11.27 -2.82 -3.94
N ASP A 23 12.49 -2.40 -4.25
CA ASP A 23 13.04 -1.13 -3.75
C ASP A 23 12.28 0.10 -4.26
N ASP A 24 11.64 -0.01 -5.43
CA ASP A 24 10.98 1.08 -6.15
C ASP A 24 9.47 0.90 -6.32
N GLU A 25 8.94 -0.32 -6.08
CA GLU A 25 7.53 -0.65 -6.30
C GLU A 25 6.95 -1.50 -5.17
N ILE A 26 5.71 -1.19 -4.78
CA ILE A 26 4.91 -2.02 -3.87
C ILE A 26 3.59 -2.33 -4.55
N PHE A 27 3.26 -3.62 -4.63
CA PHE A 27 1.99 -4.09 -5.16
C PHE A 27 1.16 -4.72 -4.06
N ILE A 28 -0.03 -4.17 -3.82
CA ILE A 28 -0.97 -4.68 -2.83
C ILE A 28 -2.33 -5.00 -3.45
N ARG A 29 -3.11 -5.80 -2.73
CA ARG A 29 -4.53 -5.98 -2.98
C ARG A 29 -5.35 -5.56 -1.78
N MET A 30 -6.21 -4.55 -1.96
CA MET A 30 -7.12 -4.05 -0.93
C MET A 30 -8.56 -4.20 -1.44
N TYR A 31 -9.39 -4.95 -0.72
CA TYR A 31 -10.80 -5.22 -1.09
C TYR A 31 -11.03 -5.67 -2.55
N LYS A 32 -10.18 -6.59 -3.03
CA LYS A 32 -10.13 -7.08 -4.44
C LYS A 32 -9.62 -6.08 -5.46
N THR A 33 -9.30 -4.85 -5.06
CA THR A 33 -8.69 -3.84 -5.93
C THR A 33 -7.17 -3.89 -5.83
N PRO A 34 -6.45 -4.10 -6.94
CA PRO A 34 -5.00 -3.99 -6.96
C PRO A 34 -4.59 -2.52 -6.90
N TYR A 35 -3.53 -2.23 -6.13
CA TYR A 35 -2.88 -0.93 -6.09
C TYR A 35 -1.38 -1.12 -6.27
N LEU A 36 -0.79 -0.31 -7.14
CA LEU A 36 0.64 -0.15 -7.29
C LEU A 36 1.07 1.18 -6.66
N PHE A 37 2.06 1.13 -5.79
CA PHE A 37 2.76 2.31 -5.28
C PHE A 37 4.16 2.35 -5.87
N ILE A 38 4.56 3.52 -6.34
CA ILE A 38 5.87 3.76 -6.94
C ILE A 38 6.63 4.70 -6.03
N LYS A 39 7.89 4.40 -5.78
CA LYS A 39 8.77 5.26 -5.02
C LYS A 39 9.23 6.42 -5.90
N HIS A 40 8.93 7.64 -5.46
CA HIS A 40 9.40 8.86 -6.09
C HIS A 40 10.26 9.63 -5.08
N ASN A 41 11.57 9.62 -5.31
CA ASN A 41 12.59 10.08 -4.34
C ASN A 41 12.54 9.30 -3.02
N LYS A 42 11.94 9.89 -1.98
CA LYS A 42 11.83 9.32 -0.63
C LYS A 42 10.37 9.05 -0.21
N THR A 43 9.42 9.27 -1.12
CA THR A 43 7.99 9.17 -0.84
C THR A 43 7.37 8.14 -1.76
N TRP A 44 6.46 7.34 -1.22
CA TRP A 44 5.64 6.41 -2.01
C TRP A 44 4.43 7.15 -2.53
N ILE A 45 4.19 7.04 -3.83
CA ILE A 45 3.07 7.70 -4.51
C ILE A 45 2.18 6.68 -5.19
N ASN A 46 0.90 7.04 -5.35
CA ASN A 46 -0.05 6.25 -6.11
C ASN A 46 0.36 6.19 -7.60
N ALA A 47 0.52 4.99 -8.15
CA ALA A 47 0.79 4.85 -9.58
C ALA A 47 -0.37 5.41 -10.43
N THR A 48 -0.04 6.10 -11.52
CA THR A 48 -1.04 6.65 -12.47
C THR A 48 -1.89 5.56 -13.15
N SER A 49 -1.41 4.31 -13.14
CA SER A 49 -2.12 3.13 -13.64
C SER A 49 -3.22 2.60 -12.70
N ASN A 50 -3.27 3.06 -11.45
CA ASN A 50 -4.31 2.65 -10.52
C ASN A 50 -5.67 3.20 -10.96
N LYS A 51 -6.69 2.34 -10.96
CA LYS A 51 -8.06 2.71 -11.36
C LYS A 51 -8.67 3.80 -10.48
N MET A 52 -8.26 3.87 -9.21
CA MET A 52 -8.66 4.90 -8.26
C MET A 52 -7.42 5.39 -7.52
N ALA A 53 -7.34 6.69 -7.26
CA ALA A 53 -6.27 7.25 -6.45
C ALA A 53 -6.48 6.86 -4.98
N MET A 54 -5.42 6.36 -4.34
CA MET A 54 -5.35 6.24 -2.90
C MET A 54 -4.85 7.56 -2.30
N ALA A 55 -5.40 7.96 -1.15
CA ALA A 55 -4.93 9.16 -0.44
C ALA A 55 -3.49 8.93 0.07
N ASP A 56 -2.63 9.94 -0.03
CA ASP A 56 -1.21 9.83 0.32
C ASP A 56 -0.99 9.32 1.75
N GLY A 57 -1.76 9.82 2.73
CA GLY A 57 -1.65 9.34 4.11
C GLY A 57 -2.05 7.87 4.30
N LEU A 58 -2.95 7.33 3.47
CA LEU A 58 -3.26 5.90 3.48
C LEU A 58 -2.13 5.08 2.84
N ILE A 59 -1.46 5.61 1.80
CA ILE A 59 -0.29 4.97 1.20
C ILE A 59 0.84 4.87 2.24
N GLU A 60 1.13 5.96 2.96
CA GLU A 60 2.11 5.97 4.04
C GLU A 60 1.78 4.95 5.14
N ALA A 61 0.51 4.87 5.54
CA ALA A 61 0.06 3.90 6.53
C ALA A 61 0.25 2.45 6.06
N VAL A 62 -0.02 2.15 4.78
CA VAL A 62 0.21 0.83 4.20
C VAL A 62 1.69 0.49 4.15
N VAL A 63 2.53 1.40 3.67
CA VAL A 63 3.99 1.20 3.60
C VAL A 63 4.57 0.94 4.99
N LYS A 64 4.10 1.70 5.99
CA LYS A 64 4.49 1.51 7.39
C LYS A 64 4.11 0.11 7.87
N ALA A 65 2.87 -0.32 7.66
CA ALA A 65 2.40 -1.65 8.06
C ALA A 65 3.21 -2.79 7.40
N ILE A 66 3.59 -2.65 6.13
CA ILE A 66 4.48 -3.60 5.44
C ILE A 66 5.87 -3.66 6.10
N SER A 67 6.41 -2.50 6.44
CA SER A 67 7.74 -2.40 7.06
C SER A 67 7.77 -2.95 8.48
N GLU A 68 6.66 -2.88 9.23
CA GLU A 68 6.53 -3.44 10.58
C GLU A 68 6.31 -4.96 10.58
N ALA A 69 5.85 -5.53 9.47
CA ALA A 69 5.61 -6.96 9.30
C ALA A 69 6.83 -7.74 8.76
N SER A 70 7.91 -7.04 8.36
CA SER A 70 9.15 -7.61 7.81
C SER A 70 10.24 -7.73 8.88
#